data_AF-A0A1Q5UKD6-F1
#
_entry.id   AF-A0A1Q5UKD6-F1
#
_cell.length_a   1.000
_cell.length_b   1.000
_cell.length_c   1.000
_cell.angle_alpha   90.00
_cell.angle_beta   90.00
_cell.angle_gamma   90.00
#
_symmetry.space_group_name_H-M   'P 1'
#
loop_
_entity.id
_entity.type
_entity.pdbx_description
1 polymer ?
#
loop_
_entity_poly.entity_id
_entity_poly.type
_entity_poly.pdbx_seq_one_letter_code
_entity_poly.pdbx_strand_id
1 'polypeptide(L)'
;MAFVKLHMNEANLSVKEVYGNYSDRKLFCILRRYLEPRKRRLSLKEATILIYTIIMPTKSGNPIEYPVEAFGRVILDVARQIPYSHTSQERLVQLLDHFHRFLEFNLLNDQELARHVQ
;
A
#
# COMPACT_ATOMS: atom_id res chain seq x y z
N MET A 1 23.17 8.99 -11.07
CA MET A 1 21.95 8.62 -10.32
C MET A 1 21.58 7.19 -10.67
N ALA A 2 21.43 6.31 -9.67
CA ALA A 2 21.03 4.93 -9.91
C ALA A 2 19.59 4.88 -10.47
N PHE A 3 19.39 4.11 -11.54
CA PHE A 3 18.09 4.01 -12.19
C PHE A 3 17.20 3.01 -11.45
N VAL A 4 16.07 3.48 -10.90
CA VAL A 4 15.05 2.60 -10.29
C VAL A 4 14.06 2.15 -11.35
N LYS A 5 13.94 0.84 -11.53
CA LYS A 5 12.91 0.20 -12.35
C LYS A 5 12.31 -0.97 -11.57
N LEU A 6 11.13 -0.71 -10.99
CA LEU A 6 10.44 -1.72 -10.20
C LEU A 6 9.85 -2.79 -11.11
N HIS A 7 9.99 -4.04 -10.69
CA HIS A 7 9.40 -5.21 -11.32
C HIS A 7 8.77 -6.11 -10.26
N MET A 8 7.80 -6.91 -10.69
CA MET A 8 7.12 -7.88 -9.85
C MET A 8 7.54 -9.26 -10.34
N ASN A 9 7.85 -10.17 -9.42
CA ASN A 9 8.17 -11.54 -9.78
C ASN A 9 6.87 -12.30 -10.11
N GLU A 10 6.54 -12.38 -11.40
CA GLU A 10 5.31 -13.02 -11.87
C GLU A 10 5.30 -14.55 -11.70
N ALA A 11 6.45 -15.16 -11.41
CA ALA A 11 6.53 -16.58 -11.04
C ALA A 11 6.05 -16.84 -9.61
N ASN A 12 5.84 -15.79 -8.81
CA ASN A 12 5.35 -15.93 -7.44
C ASN A 12 3.83 -16.14 -7.46
N LEU A 13 3.37 -17.32 -7.05
CA LEU A 13 1.96 -17.72 -7.13
C LEU A 13 1.02 -16.78 -6.35
N SER A 14 1.52 -16.14 -5.29
CA SER A 14 0.76 -15.16 -4.47
C SER A 14 0.32 -13.92 -5.24
N VAL A 15 1.00 -13.58 -6.34
CA VAL A 15 0.67 -12.41 -7.19
C VAL A 15 -0.74 -12.53 -7.79
N LYS A 16 -1.26 -13.75 -7.93
CA LYS A 16 -2.59 -14.03 -8.47
C LYS A 16 -3.68 -14.04 -7.40
N GLU A 17 -3.32 -14.01 -6.12
CA GLU A 17 -4.29 -14.02 -5.03
C GLU A 17 -5.01 -12.68 -4.93
N VAL A 18 -6.31 -12.75 -4.66
CA VAL A 18 -7.19 -11.59 -4.54
C VAL A 18 -7.97 -11.71 -3.24
N TYR A 19 -7.81 -10.72 -2.37
CA TYR A 19 -8.45 -10.64 -1.06
C TYR A 19 -9.44 -9.47 -1.09
N GLY A 20 -10.66 -9.74 -1.59
CA GLY A 20 -11.63 -8.68 -1.89
C GLY A 20 -11.09 -7.65 -2.89
N ASN A 21 -10.90 -6.41 -2.43
CA ASN A 21 -10.33 -5.35 -3.28
C ASN A 21 -8.80 -5.39 -3.36
N TYR A 22 -8.14 -6.10 -2.46
CA TYR A 22 -6.69 -6.20 -2.40
C TYR A 22 -6.15 -7.26 -3.36
N SER A 23 -5.01 -6.95 -3.99
CA SER A 23 -4.11 -7.94 -4.57
C SER A 23 -2.69 -7.36 -4.63
N ASP A 24 -1.67 -8.23 -4.57
CA ASP A 24 -0.27 -7.82 -4.64
C ASP A 24 0.01 -6.98 -5.89
N ARG A 25 -0.59 -7.36 -7.03
CA ARG A 25 -0.49 -6.62 -8.28
C ARG A 25 -1.05 -5.20 -8.18
N LYS A 26 -2.18 -4.99 -7.49
CA LYS A 26 -2.76 -3.65 -7.31
C LYS A 26 -1.85 -2.79 -6.43
N LEU A 27 -1.39 -3.32 -5.31
CA LEU A 27 -0.46 -2.63 -4.42
C LEU A 27 0.84 -2.26 -5.15
N PHE A 28 1.45 -3.22 -5.86
CA PHE A 28 2.64 -2.98 -6.66
C PHE A 28 2.44 -1.88 -7.71
N CYS A 29 1.30 -1.87 -8.42
CA CYS A 29 0.99 -0.83 -9.40
C CYS A 29 0.92 0.58 -8.77
N ILE A 30 0.35 0.70 -7.55
CA ILE A 30 0.31 1.97 -6.82
C ILE A 30 1.73 2.40 -6.44
N LEU A 31 2.51 1.51 -5.82
CA LEU A 31 3.89 1.77 -5.42
C LEU A 31 4.74 2.19 -6.61
N ARG A 32 4.61 1.50 -7.74
CA ARG A 32 5.32 1.83 -8.98
C ARG A 32 5.01 3.24 -9.48
N ARG A 33 3.73 3.63 -9.47
CA ARG A 33 3.28 4.98 -9.88
C ARG A 33 3.68 6.08 -8.90
N TYR A 34 4.11 5.74 -7.69
CA TYR A 34 4.53 6.70 -6.68
C TYR A 34 6.08 6.79 -6.55
N LEU A 35 6.76 5.65 -6.64
CA LEU A 35 8.20 5.51 -6.36
C LEU A 35 9.08 5.62 -7.60
N GLU A 36 8.67 5.04 -8.73
CA GLU A 36 9.49 4.99 -9.96
C GLU A 36 9.51 6.37 -10.64
N PRO A 37 10.66 7.07 -10.73
CA PRO A 37 10.69 8.47 -11.21
C PRO A 37 10.05 8.67 -12.58
N ARG A 38 10.27 7.75 -13.53
CA ARG A 38 9.70 7.82 -14.89
C ARG A 38 8.20 7.52 -14.95
N LYS A 39 7.63 6.94 -13.91
CA LYS A 39 6.20 6.59 -13.83
C LYS A 39 5.48 7.33 -12.72
N ARG A 40 6.16 8.30 -12.09
CA ARG A 40 5.67 9.05 -10.95
C ARG A 40 4.49 9.91 -11.37
N ARG A 41 3.29 9.45 -11.03
CA ARG A 41 2.00 10.08 -11.35
C ARG A 41 1.11 10.24 -10.13
N LEU A 42 1.57 9.78 -8.96
CA LEU A 42 0.84 9.88 -7.71
C LEU A 42 1.59 10.77 -6.72
N SER A 43 0.85 11.66 -6.08
CA SER A 43 1.25 12.33 -4.84
C SER A 43 1.23 11.36 -3.65
N LEU A 44 1.79 11.78 -2.52
CA LEU A 44 1.76 11.03 -1.27
C LEU A 44 0.32 10.74 -0.83
N LYS A 45 -0.53 11.76 -0.88
CA LYS A 45 -1.95 11.67 -0.49
C LYS A 45 -2.73 10.71 -1.40
N GLU A 46 -2.57 10.82 -2.72
CA GLU A 46 -3.27 9.93 -3.66
C GLU A 46 -2.82 8.47 -3.52
N ALA A 47 -1.51 8.23 -3.36
CA ALA A 47 -1.00 6.88 -3.11
C ALA A 47 -1.56 6.30 -1.81
N THR A 48 -1.59 7.09 -0.74
CA THR A 48 -2.16 6.71 0.56
C THR A 48 -3.64 6.31 0.43
N ILE A 49 -4.46 7.17 -0.20
CA ILE A 49 -5.89 6.91 -0.39
C ILE A 49 -6.10 5.64 -1.22
N LEU A 50 -5.36 5.46 -2.32
CA LEU A 50 -5.49 4.27 -3.15
C LEU A 50 -5.11 2.99 -2.40
N ILE A 51 -4.06 3.03 -1.57
CA ILE A 51 -3.69 1.89 -0.72
C ILE A 51 -4.82 1.60 0.26
N TYR A 52 -5.32 2.63 0.97
CA TYR A 52 -6.44 2.49 1.90
C TYR A 52 -7.68 1.87 1.23
N THR A 53 -8.05 2.34 0.03
CA THR A 53 -9.20 1.82 -0.71
C THR A 53 -9.06 0.35 -1.10
N ILE A 54 -7.85 -0.13 -1.40
CA ILE A 54 -7.67 -1.54 -1.74
C ILE A 54 -7.55 -2.44 -0.51
N ILE A 55 -7.06 -1.93 0.62
CA ILE A 55 -6.89 -2.73 1.84
C ILE A 55 -8.15 -2.77 2.71
N MET A 56 -8.98 -1.72 2.70
CA MET A 56 -10.20 -1.69 3.51
C MET A 56 -11.36 -2.40 2.81
N PRO A 57 -12.12 -3.25 3.53
CA PRO A 57 -13.27 -3.96 2.96
C PRO A 57 -14.39 -2.98 2.61
N THR A 58 -14.92 -3.08 1.39
CA THR A 58 -16.05 -2.25 0.91
C THR A 58 -17.43 -2.75 1.34
N LYS A 59 -17.54 -3.86 2.08
CA LYS A 59 -18.84 -4.38 2.55
C LYS A 59 -18.79 -4.70 4.04
N SER A 60 -19.69 -4.06 4.79
CA SER A 60 -20.15 -4.54 6.09
C SER A 60 -20.61 -5.99 5.94
N GLY A 61 -20.02 -6.90 6.73
CA GLY A 61 -20.57 -8.24 6.86
C GLY A 61 -19.55 -9.35 7.08
N ASN A 62 -18.34 -9.24 6.51
CA ASN A 62 -17.28 -10.21 6.79
C ASN A 62 -15.93 -9.48 6.93
N PRO A 63 -15.18 -9.68 8.03
CA PRO A 63 -13.79 -9.27 8.06
C PRO A 63 -13.08 -10.07 6.99
N ILE A 64 -12.78 -9.43 5.85
CA ILE A 64 -11.75 -9.95 4.97
C ILE A 64 -10.51 -9.94 5.84
N GLU A 65 -9.94 -11.12 6.13
CA GLU A 65 -8.64 -11.21 6.79
C GLU A 65 -7.69 -10.34 5.98
N TYR A 66 -7.38 -9.16 6.53
CA TYR A 66 -6.42 -8.25 5.94
C TYR A 66 -5.12 -9.03 5.85
N PRO A 67 -4.59 -9.32 4.65
CA PRO A 67 -3.42 -10.16 4.53
C PRO A 67 -2.19 -9.27 4.83
N VAL A 68 -2.01 -8.92 6.11
CA VAL A 68 -0.90 -8.09 6.64
C VAL A 68 0.42 -8.61 6.07
N GLU A 69 0.57 -9.94 6.05
CA GLU A 69 1.75 -10.61 5.53
C GLU A 69 1.96 -10.38 4.02
N ALA A 70 0.90 -10.40 3.22
CA ALA A 70 0.98 -10.13 1.79
C ALA A 70 1.34 -8.66 1.54
N PHE A 71 0.71 -7.73 2.26
CA PHE A 71 1.04 -6.31 2.20
C PHE A 71 2.52 -6.08 2.54
N GLY A 72 2.98 -6.59 3.68
CA GLY A 72 4.36 -6.46 4.14
C GLY A 72 5.37 -7.06 3.15
N ARG A 73 5.04 -8.21 2.56
CA ARG A 73 5.88 -8.86 1.54
C ARG A 73 6.09 -7.98 0.32
N VAL A 74 5.03 -7.40 -0.26
CA VAL A 74 5.14 -6.51 -1.42
C VAL A 74 5.96 -5.27 -1.10
N ILE A 75 5.78 -4.67 0.09
CA ILE A 75 6.58 -3.53 0.54
C ILE A 75 8.07 -3.89 0.62
N LEU A 76 8.41 -5.03 1.22
CA LEU A 76 9.79 -5.49 1.34
C LEU A 76 10.40 -5.81 -0.02
N ASP A 77 9.67 -6.46 -0.91
CA ASP A 77 10.14 -6.80 -2.27
C ASP A 77 10.39 -5.54 -3.10
N VAL A 78 9.57 -4.51 -2.94
CA VAL A 78 9.80 -3.20 -3.58
C VAL A 78 10.99 -2.49 -2.94
N ALA A 79 11.10 -2.48 -1.61
CA ALA A 79 12.21 -1.82 -0.90
C ALA A 79 13.57 -2.40 -1.31
N ARG A 80 13.68 -3.73 -1.44
CA ARG A 80 14.91 -4.42 -1.85
C ARG A 80 15.39 -4.06 -3.26
N GLN A 81 14.48 -3.64 -4.15
CA GLN A 81 14.82 -3.23 -5.51
C GLN A 81 15.33 -1.78 -5.60
N ILE A 82 15.14 -0.98 -4.55
CA ILE A 82 15.54 0.43 -4.55
C ILE A 82 16.89 0.55 -3.84
N PRO A 83 17.94 1.09 -4.50
CA PRO A 83 19.21 1.36 -3.83
C PRO A 83 19.01 2.23 -2.59
N TYR A 84 19.69 1.89 -1.50
CA TYR A 84 19.46 2.54 -0.20
C TYR A 84 19.64 4.07 -0.24
N SER A 85 20.59 4.56 -1.04
CA SER A 85 20.88 5.98 -1.22
C SER A 85 19.97 6.70 -2.23
N HIS A 86 19.00 6.01 -2.84
CA HIS A 86 18.11 6.60 -3.84
C HIS A 86 16.91 7.28 -3.16
N THR A 87 16.49 8.45 -3.65
CA THR A 87 15.37 9.23 -3.07
C THR A 87 14.04 8.49 -3.04
N SER A 88 13.85 7.48 -3.90
CA SER A 88 12.68 6.60 -3.83
C SER A 88 12.61 5.77 -2.54
N GLN A 89 13.72 5.51 -1.85
CA GLN A 89 13.67 4.88 -0.53
C GLN A 89 13.06 5.81 0.50
N GLU A 90 13.53 7.06 0.57
CA GLU A 90 12.95 8.08 1.45
C GLU A 90 11.45 8.25 1.19
N ARG A 91 11.04 8.29 -0.09
CA ARG A 91 9.62 8.36 -0.46
C ARG A 91 8.83 7.15 0.02
N LEU A 92 9.39 5.95 -0.05
CA LEU A 92 8.71 4.76 0.47
C LEU A 92 8.49 4.88 1.98
N VAL A 93 9.49 5.33 2.73
CA VAL A 93 9.36 5.59 4.18
C VAL A 93 8.29 6.64 4.46
N GLN A 94 8.30 7.77 3.74
CA GLN A 94 7.27 8.81 3.86
C GLN A 94 5.86 8.29 3.59
N LEU A 95 5.71 7.41 2.59
CA LEU A 95 4.43 6.77 2.28
C LEU A 95 3.95 5.88 3.43
N LEU A 96 4.84 5.06 4.00
CA LEU A 96 4.49 4.16 5.10
C LEU A 96 4.13 4.92 6.38
N ASP A 97 4.89 5.95 6.75
CA ASP A 97 4.60 6.81 7.90
C ASP A 97 3.27 7.56 7.71
N HIS A 98 3.05 8.18 6.55
CA HIS A 98 1.80 8.86 6.25
C HIS A 98 0.61 7.89 6.22
N PHE A 99 0.78 6.69 5.68
CA PHE A 99 -0.26 5.68 5.64
C PHE A 99 -0.61 5.14 7.04
N HIS A 100 0.40 4.90 7.88
CA HIS A 100 0.18 4.50 9.27
C HIS A 100 -0.66 5.52 10.03
N ARG A 101 -0.29 6.81 9.98
CA ARG A 101 -1.08 7.89 10.61
C ARG A 101 -2.48 8.01 10.02
N PHE A 102 -2.61 7.82 8.71
CA PHE A 102 -3.91 7.82 8.05
C PHE A 102 -4.80 6.68 8.58
N LEU A 103 -4.25 5.48 8.80
CA LEU A 103 -5.00 4.37 9.41
C LEU A 103 -5.42 4.69 10.84
N GLU A 104 -4.51 5.18 11.68
CA GLU A 104 -4.82 5.55 13.06
C GLU A 104 -5.98 6.57 13.12
N PHE A 105 -5.92 7.62 12.30
CA PHE A 105 -6.97 8.64 12.26
C PHE A 105 -8.33 8.08 11.84
N ASN A 106 -8.38 7.24 10.78
CA ASN A 106 -9.64 6.70 10.31
C ASN A 106 -10.22 5.65 11.28
N LEU A 107 -9.37 4.83 11.91
CA LEU A 107 -9.80 3.87 12.94
C LEU A 107 -10.38 4.56 14.18
N LEU A 108 -9.78 5.68 14.62
CA LEU A 108 -10.31 6.47 15.73
C LEU A 108 -11.68 7.05 15.40
N ASN A 109 -11.86 7.60 14.19
CA ASN A 109 -13.14 8.16 13.76
C ASN A 109 -14.25 7.10 13.68
N ASP A 110 -13.94 5.89 13.19
CA ASP A 110 -14.92 4.80 13.14
C ASP A 110 -15.35 4.34 14.55
N GLN A 111 -14.43 4.36 15.53
CA GLN A 111 -14.73 4.06 16.93
C GLN A 111 -15.60 5.14 17.60
N GLU A 112 -15.35 6.42 17.32
CA GLU A 112 -16.19 7.52 17.82
C GLU A 112 -17.60 7.47 17.20
N LEU A 113 -17.70 7.22 15.89
CA LEU A 113 -18.99 7.09 15.22
C LEU A 113 -19.82 5.92 15.78
N ALA A 114 -19.18 4.79 16.10
CA ALA A 114 -19.84 3.63 16.70
C ALA A 114 -20.36 3.90 18.13
N ARG A 115 -19.70 4.78 18.90
CA ARG A 115 -20.12 5.15 20.27
C ARG A 115 -21.31 6.11 20.30
N HIS A 116 -21.54 6.88 19.24
CA HIS A 116 -22.66 7.83 19.16
C HIS A 116 -23.95 7.22 18.59
N VAL A 117 -23.93 5.95 18.20
CA VAL A 117 -25.09 5.21 17.65
C VAL A 117 -25.63 4.18 18.67
N GLN A 118 -25.08 4.13 19.89
CA GLN A 118 -25.62 3.37 21.04
C GLN A 118 -26.43 4.29 21.96
#